data_AF-A0A970HLW6-F1
#
_entry.id   AF-A0A970HLW6-F1
#
_cell.length_a   1.000
_cell.length_b   1.000
_cell.length_c   1.000
_cell.angle_alpha   90.00
_cell.angle_beta   90.00
_cell.angle_gamma   90.00
#
_symmetry.space_group_name_H-M   'P 1'
#
loop_
_entity.id
_entity.type
_entity.pdbx_description
1 polymer ?
#
loop_
_entity_poly.entity_id
_entity_poly.type
_entity_poly.pdbx_seq_one_letter_code
_entity_poly.pdbx_strand_id
1 'polypeptide(L)'
;MDGNRPAAQGLVHWSWIIWGALIATATCFALAFHLGLISRVRTSPSVNLVDPRFELIEGGAVGWDYRRSFEADLNEDGRPETIEILARVSRDSGRGDDYQWDDGQPWQVYVREGDQLTHIYARWVQLGHISVYVTDEPHPRLMIAEAQGAGYALYSVVYKGPGQFETTMVTEFPVRDGA
;
A
#
# COMPACT_ATOMS: atom_id res chain seq x y z
N MET A 1 75.51 12.92 -39.96
CA MET A 1 75.06 13.42 -38.65
C MET A 1 73.55 13.32 -38.65
N ASP A 2 73.04 12.17 -38.22
CA ASP A 2 71.62 11.85 -38.24
C ASP A 2 70.93 12.46 -37.01
N GLY A 3 70.03 13.41 -37.28
CA GLY A 3 69.21 14.07 -36.27
C GLY A 3 67.96 13.23 -35.97
N ASN A 4 68.03 12.49 -34.87
CA ASN A 4 66.92 11.71 -34.33
C ASN A 4 65.81 12.64 -33.83
N ARG A 5 64.63 12.65 -34.47
CA ARG A 5 63.43 13.36 -33.98
C ARG A 5 62.66 12.45 -33.01
N PRO A 6 62.24 12.91 -31.83
CA PRO A 6 61.37 12.13 -30.96
C PRO A 6 59.97 12.03 -31.56
N ALA A 7 59.41 10.82 -31.54
CA ALA A 7 58.06 10.52 -31.97
C ALA A 7 57.03 11.23 -31.07
N ALA A 8 56.10 11.96 -31.68
CA ALA A 8 54.93 12.48 -31.01
C ALA A 8 54.04 11.31 -30.57
N GLN A 9 54.03 11.00 -29.28
CA GLN A 9 53.07 10.06 -28.71
C GLN A 9 51.69 10.73 -28.73
N GLY A 10 50.75 10.11 -29.46
CA GLY A 10 49.38 10.58 -29.60
C GLY A 10 48.68 10.64 -28.24
N LEU A 11 48.29 11.85 -27.84
CA LEU A 11 47.32 12.06 -26.77
C LEU A 11 45.99 11.45 -27.20
N VAL A 12 45.70 10.25 -26.70
CA VAL A 12 44.34 9.70 -26.73
C VAL A 12 43.47 10.68 -25.96
N HIS A 13 42.55 11.36 -26.65
CA HIS A 13 41.61 12.28 -26.02
C HIS A 13 40.61 11.47 -25.18
N TRP A 14 40.97 11.22 -23.92
CA TRP A 14 40.12 10.58 -22.91
C TRP A 14 38.73 11.20 -22.79
N SER A 15 38.58 12.49 -23.16
CA SER A 15 37.30 13.18 -23.21
C SER A 15 36.28 12.51 -24.13
N TRP A 16 36.67 12.04 -25.33
CA TRP A 16 35.73 11.43 -26.27
C TRP A 16 35.23 10.06 -25.80
N ILE A 17 36.08 9.32 -25.08
CA ILE A 17 35.71 8.03 -24.49
C ILE A 17 34.68 8.24 -23.37
N ILE A 18 34.91 9.23 -22.49
CA ILE A 18 34.01 9.55 -21.39
C ILE A 18 32.65 10.05 -21.91
N TRP A 19 32.65 10.97 -22.89
CA TRP A 19 31.42 11.46 -23.50
C TRP A 19 30.67 10.36 -24.27
N GLY A 20 31.40 9.49 -24.98
CA GLY A 20 30.82 8.34 -25.67
C GLY A 20 30.14 7.36 -24.71
N ALA A 21 30.78 7.05 -23.58
CA ALA A 21 30.22 6.20 -22.55
C ALA A 21 28.95 6.80 -21.91
N LEU A 22 28.98 8.09 -21.55
CA LEU A 22 27.83 8.79 -20.96
C LEU A 22 26.62 8.81 -21.90
N ILE A 23 26.83 9.10 -23.19
CA ILE A 23 25.76 9.10 -24.19
C ILE A 23 25.18 7.69 -24.35
N ALA A 24 26.03 6.66 -24.43
CA ALA A 24 25.58 5.28 -24.52
C ALA A 24 24.73 4.88 -23.30
N THR A 25 25.17 5.22 -22.09
CA THR A 25 24.42 4.94 -20.86
C THR A 25 23.07 5.66 -20.84
N ALA A 26 23.04 6.95 -21.15
CA ALA A 26 21.79 7.73 -21.19
C ALA A 26 20.83 7.19 -22.26
N THR A 27 21.35 6.80 -23.43
CA THR A 27 20.55 6.23 -24.52
C THR A 27 19.98 4.88 -24.14
N CYS A 28 20.77 3.99 -23.52
CA CYS A 28 20.28 2.72 -23.00
C CYS A 28 19.21 2.91 -21.93
N PHE A 29 19.36 3.89 -21.03
CA PHE A 29 18.36 4.19 -20.01
C PHE A 29 17.06 4.71 -20.63
N ALA A 30 17.15 5.62 -21.60
CA ALA A 30 16.00 6.14 -22.33
C ALA A 30 15.29 5.04 -23.15
N LEU A 31 16.05 4.14 -23.79
CA LEU A 31 15.49 3.00 -24.52
C LEU A 31 14.80 2.03 -23.57
N ALA A 32 15.41 1.70 -22.43
CA ALA A 32 14.82 0.83 -21.42
C ALA A 32 13.53 1.43 -20.84
N PHE A 33 13.48 2.75 -20.65
CA PHE A 33 12.28 3.46 -20.25
C PHE A 33 11.19 3.46 -21.34
N HIS A 34 11.55 3.66 -22.61
CA HIS A 34 10.60 3.63 -23.72
C HIS A 34 10.07 2.23 -24.04
N LEU A 35 10.90 1.20 -23.86
CA LEU A 35 10.55 -0.21 -24.05
C LEU A 35 9.82 -0.80 -22.83
N GLY A 36 9.59 -0.02 -21.76
CA GLY A 36 8.89 -0.50 -20.57
C GLY A 36 9.69 -1.49 -19.71
N LEU A 37 11.00 -1.63 -19.95
CA LEU A 37 11.92 -2.40 -19.10
C LEU A 37 12.16 -1.71 -17.74
N ILE A 38 11.89 -0.40 -17.66
CA ILE A 38 11.82 0.37 -16.43
C ILE A 38 10.38 0.85 -16.28
N SER A 39 9.68 0.38 -15.25
CA SER A 39 8.31 0.79 -14.97
C SER A 39 8.23 2.29 -14.70
N ARG A 40 7.28 2.99 -15.33
CA ARG A 40 6.89 4.32 -14.84
C ARG A 40 6.45 4.17 -13.39
N VAL A 41 7.08 4.91 -12.49
CA VAL A 41 6.51 5.15 -11.16
C VAL A 41 5.20 5.90 -11.40
N ARG A 42 4.07 5.18 -11.44
CA ARG A 42 2.79 5.81 -11.18
C ARG A 42 2.81 6.17 -9.71
N THR A 43 3.06 7.44 -9.40
CA THR A 43 2.68 7.98 -8.10
C THR A 43 1.16 7.95 -8.04
N SER A 44 0.60 6.86 -7.53
CA SER A 44 -0.79 6.81 -7.11
C SER A 44 -0.98 7.83 -5.98
N PRO A 45 -2.06 8.62 -5.98
CA PRO A 45 -2.28 9.64 -4.97
C PRO A 45 -2.46 9.01 -3.59
N SER A 46 -1.90 9.67 -2.57
CA SER A 46 -2.22 9.38 -1.17
C SER A 46 -3.71 9.65 -0.92
N VAL A 47 -4.38 8.77 -0.17
CA VAL A 47 -5.80 8.86 0.15
C VAL A 47 -6.01 8.72 1.65
N ASN A 48 -6.92 9.51 2.22
CA ASN A 48 -7.34 9.34 3.61
C ASN A 48 -8.57 8.41 3.67
N LEU A 49 -8.42 7.24 4.31
CA LEU A 49 -9.51 6.27 4.47
C LEU A 49 -10.28 6.41 5.80
N VAL A 50 -9.92 7.39 6.63
CA VAL A 50 -10.63 7.71 7.87
C VAL A 50 -11.61 8.85 7.60
N ASP A 51 -12.90 8.53 7.48
CA ASP A 51 -13.95 9.53 7.35
C ASP A 51 -14.32 10.08 8.74
N PRO A 52 -14.14 11.39 9.00
CA PRO A 52 -14.31 12.00 10.32
C PRO A 52 -15.77 11.99 10.81
N ARG A 53 -16.73 11.60 9.97
CA ARG A 53 -18.14 11.47 10.36
C ARG A 53 -18.41 10.20 11.17
N PHE A 54 -17.50 9.24 11.16
CA PHE A 54 -17.62 8.03 11.96
C PHE A 54 -16.82 8.18 13.25
N GLU A 55 -17.48 7.89 14.37
CA GLU A 55 -16.80 7.77 15.66
C GLU A 55 -15.76 6.66 15.60
N LEU A 56 -14.53 6.98 15.97
CA LEU A 56 -13.44 6.01 16.05
C LEU A 56 -13.60 5.16 17.30
N ILE A 57 -13.62 3.84 17.12
CA ILE A 57 -13.92 2.90 18.19
C ILE A 57 -12.83 1.86 18.34
N GLU A 58 -12.62 1.46 19.59
CA GLU A 58 -11.74 0.35 19.94
C GLU A 58 -12.54 -0.94 20.13
N GLY A 59 -11.85 -2.08 20.03
CA GLY A 59 -12.46 -3.39 20.19
C GLY A 59 -13.21 -3.56 21.52
N GLY A 60 -14.43 -4.08 21.44
CA GLY A 60 -15.33 -4.27 22.60
C GLY A 60 -16.40 -3.19 22.76
N ALA A 61 -16.45 -2.20 21.85
CA ALA A 61 -17.56 -1.25 21.80
C ALA A 61 -18.91 -1.95 21.54
N VAL A 62 -19.95 -1.49 22.23
CA VAL A 62 -21.31 -2.06 22.11
C VAL A 62 -21.81 -1.91 20.66
N GLY A 63 -22.30 -3.00 20.08
CA GLY A 63 -22.82 -3.03 18.70
C GLY A 63 -21.76 -3.22 17.61
N TRP A 64 -20.52 -3.51 17.99
CA TRP A 64 -19.40 -3.85 17.09
C TRP A 64 -18.96 -5.29 17.30
N ASP A 65 -19.89 -6.23 17.11
CA ASP A 65 -19.68 -7.62 17.51
C ASP A 65 -18.79 -8.39 16.52
N TYR A 66 -18.66 -7.91 15.28
CA TYR A 66 -17.70 -8.47 14.34
C TYR A 66 -16.30 -7.94 14.65
N ARG A 67 -15.40 -8.87 14.97
CA ARG A 67 -13.99 -8.61 15.21
C ARG A 67 -13.13 -9.70 14.61
N ARG A 68 -12.10 -9.29 13.90
CA ARG A 68 -10.98 -10.12 13.48
C ARG A 68 -9.68 -9.40 13.83
N SER A 69 -8.67 -10.18 14.19
CA SER A 69 -7.35 -9.65 14.51
C SER A 69 -6.27 -10.61 14.06
N PHE A 70 -5.13 -10.04 13.70
CA PHE A 70 -3.90 -10.78 13.41
C PHE A 70 -2.70 -9.87 13.65
N GLU A 71 -1.50 -10.45 13.64
CA GLU A 71 -0.26 -9.77 13.98
C GLU A 71 0.70 -9.75 12.78
N ALA A 72 1.43 -8.65 12.63
CA ALA A 72 2.54 -8.52 11.67
C ALA A 72 3.49 -7.40 12.14
N ASP A 73 4.78 -7.56 11.87
CA ASP A 73 5.78 -6.49 12.03
C ASP A 73 5.69 -5.56 10.82
N LEU A 74 4.91 -4.48 10.93
CA LEU A 74 4.59 -3.56 9.83
C LEU A 74 5.64 -2.46 9.67
N ASN A 75 6.31 -2.08 10.76
CA ASN A 75 7.33 -1.02 10.77
C ASN A 75 8.77 -1.57 10.71
N GLU A 76 8.96 -2.89 10.72
CA GLU A 76 10.23 -3.61 10.67
C GLU A 76 11.12 -3.36 11.90
N ASP A 77 10.54 -3.15 13.08
CA ASP A 77 11.26 -2.95 14.34
C ASP A 77 11.55 -4.26 15.10
N GLY A 78 11.04 -5.39 14.61
CA GLY A 78 11.19 -6.72 15.19
C GLY A 78 10.12 -7.09 16.22
N ARG A 79 9.11 -6.23 16.44
CA ARG A 79 7.94 -6.49 17.28
C ARG A 79 6.68 -6.48 16.41
N PRO A 80 5.78 -7.45 16.56
CA PRO A 80 4.54 -7.42 15.81
C PRO A 80 3.59 -6.33 16.33
N GLU A 81 2.98 -5.60 15.41
CA GLU A 81 1.77 -4.84 15.69
C GLU A 81 0.52 -5.72 15.57
N THR A 82 -0.53 -5.37 16.31
CA THR A 82 -1.85 -6.01 16.19
C THR A 82 -2.71 -5.23 15.20
N ILE A 83 -3.17 -5.88 14.15
CA ILE A 83 -4.13 -5.35 13.19
C ILE A 83 -5.52 -5.83 13.62
N GLU A 84 -6.48 -4.91 13.71
CA GLU A 84 -7.87 -5.25 14.03
C GLU A 84 -8.85 -4.74 12.99
N ILE A 85 -9.83 -5.58 12.67
CA ILE A 85 -10.90 -5.33 11.71
C ILE A 85 -12.22 -5.42 12.46
N LEU A 86 -12.99 -4.35 12.42
CA LEU A 86 -14.26 -4.22 13.12
C LEU A 86 -15.38 -3.86 12.15
N ALA A 87 -16.56 -4.43 12.37
CA ALA A 87 -17.78 -4.01 11.69
C ALA A 87 -18.89 -3.81 12.72
N ARG A 88 -19.70 -2.77 12.53
CA ARG A 88 -20.84 -2.48 13.41
C ARG A 88 -22.01 -3.38 13.04
N VAL A 89 -22.02 -4.58 13.62
CA VAL A 89 -23.07 -5.58 13.48
C VAL A 89 -23.39 -6.18 14.84
N SER A 90 -24.61 -6.70 14.98
CA SER A 90 -25.02 -7.43 16.18
C SER A 90 -25.03 -8.92 15.91
N ARG A 91 -24.73 -9.74 16.91
CA ARG A 91 -24.97 -11.19 16.85
C ARG A 91 -26.46 -11.50 16.99
N ASP A 92 -26.94 -12.53 16.31
CA ASP A 92 -28.28 -13.06 16.58
C ASP A 92 -28.26 -13.86 17.89
N SER A 93 -28.87 -13.31 18.94
CA SER A 93 -29.00 -13.94 20.25
C SER A 93 -29.78 -15.27 20.25
N GLY A 94 -30.43 -15.65 19.14
CA GLY A 94 -31.27 -16.86 19.04
C GLY A 94 -30.85 -17.90 17.99
N ARG A 95 -29.90 -17.61 17.10
CA ARG A 95 -29.49 -18.51 15.99
C ARG A 95 -27.97 -18.56 15.79
N GLY A 96 -27.26 -19.08 16.78
CA GLY A 96 -25.84 -19.40 16.66
C GLY A 96 -24.91 -18.18 16.56
N ASP A 97 -23.64 -18.43 16.26
CA ASP A 97 -22.58 -17.40 16.22
C ASP A 97 -22.60 -16.51 14.96
N ASP A 98 -23.75 -16.36 14.31
CA ASP A 98 -23.89 -15.59 13.07
C ASP A 98 -24.12 -14.09 13.32
N TYR A 99 -23.74 -13.28 12.34
CA TYR A 99 -23.87 -11.82 12.41
C TYR A 99 -25.10 -11.35 11.63
N GLN A 100 -25.81 -10.39 12.20
CA GLN A 100 -26.89 -9.67 11.53
C GLN A 100 -26.27 -8.59 10.63
N TRP A 101 -26.01 -8.96 9.38
CA TRP A 101 -25.52 -8.04 8.36
C TRP A 101 -26.67 -7.20 7.80
N ASP A 102 -26.44 -5.90 7.69
CA ASP A 102 -27.33 -4.97 6.99
C ASP A 102 -26.88 -4.78 5.53
N ASP A 103 -27.69 -4.08 4.73
CA ASP A 103 -27.33 -3.69 3.35
C ASP A 103 -26.12 -2.74 3.31
N GLY A 104 -25.70 -2.21 4.46
CA GLY A 104 -24.45 -1.50 4.64
C GLY A 104 -24.21 -1.22 6.11
N GLN A 105 -22.94 -1.06 6.48
CA GLN A 105 -22.56 -0.81 7.86
C GLN A 105 -21.20 -0.09 7.94
N PRO A 106 -20.91 0.60 9.05
CA PRO A 106 -19.58 1.10 9.34
C PRO A 106 -18.57 -0.06 9.52
N TRP A 107 -17.41 0.11 8.91
CA TRP A 107 -16.23 -0.74 9.09
C TRP A 107 -15.05 0.10 9.55
N GLN A 108 -14.22 -0.48 10.41
CA GLN A 108 -12.97 0.14 10.86
C GLN A 108 -11.81 -0.85 10.80
N VAL A 109 -10.63 -0.31 10.47
CA VAL A 109 -9.35 -1.02 10.59
C VAL A 109 -8.40 -0.12 11.37
N TYR A 110 -7.78 -0.66 12.40
CA TYR A 110 -6.72 0.03 13.12
C TYR A 110 -5.54 -0.90 13.40
N VAL A 111 -4.39 -0.27 13.64
CA VAL A 111 -3.16 -0.91 14.09
C VAL A 111 -2.91 -0.50 15.53
N ARG A 112 -2.63 -1.47 16.39
CA ARG A 112 -2.22 -1.26 17.78
C ARG A 112 -0.76 -1.65 17.94
N GLU A 113 0.00 -0.73 18.52
CA GLU A 113 1.42 -0.88 18.86
C GLU A 113 1.58 -0.50 20.34
N GLY A 114 1.67 -1.51 21.21
CA GLY A 114 1.56 -1.30 22.67
C GLY A 114 0.22 -0.67 23.05
N ASP A 115 0.26 0.46 23.77
CA ASP A 115 -0.93 1.22 24.19
C ASP A 115 -1.39 2.25 23.13
N GLN A 116 -0.68 2.35 22.00
CA GLN A 116 -0.99 3.33 20.97
C GLN A 116 -1.86 2.71 19.88
N LEU A 117 -2.87 3.48 19.46
CA LEU A 117 -3.85 3.08 18.47
C LEU A 117 -3.79 4.01 17.26
N THR A 118 -3.71 3.44 16.07
CA THR A 118 -3.70 4.17 14.80
C THR A 118 -4.84 3.68 13.91
N HIS A 119 -5.88 4.49 13.75
CA HIS A 119 -6.95 4.21 12.79
C HIS A 119 -6.45 4.46 11.37
N ILE A 120 -6.62 3.45 10.51
CA ILE A 120 -6.18 3.47 9.12
C ILE A 120 -7.39 3.50 8.19
N TYR A 121 -8.53 2.94 8.62
CA TYR A 121 -9.78 2.90 7.85
C TYR A 121 -10.96 3.15 8.78
N ALA A 122 -11.89 4.02 8.37
CA ALA A 122 -13.19 4.18 9.02
C ALA A 122 -14.21 4.73 8.02
N ARG A 123 -15.08 3.87 7.47
CA ARG A 123 -16.08 4.24 6.45
C ARG A 123 -17.32 3.36 6.50
N TRP A 124 -18.37 3.83 5.86
CA TRP A 124 -19.54 3.01 5.52
C TRP A 124 -19.26 2.18 4.28
N VAL A 125 -19.53 0.87 4.36
CA VAL A 125 -19.44 -0.05 3.21
C VAL A 125 -20.83 -0.56 2.88
N GLN A 126 -21.27 -0.31 1.65
CA GLN A 126 -22.59 -0.72 1.15
C GLN A 126 -22.48 -2.08 0.44
N LEU A 127 -23.31 -3.05 0.85
CA LEU A 127 -23.43 -4.38 0.27
C LEU A 127 -22.06 -5.04 0.10
N GLY A 128 -21.29 -5.07 1.18
CA GLY A 128 -19.86 -5.28 1.08
C GLY A 128 -19.17 -5.68 2.37
N HIS A 129 -17.86 -5.86 2.27
CA HIS A 129 -17.00 -6.24 3.38
C HIS A 129 -15.58 -5.70 3.20
N ILE A 130 -14.83 -5.66 4.30
CA ILE A 130 -13.41 -5.34 4.31
C ILE A 130 -12.60 -6.61 4.54
N SER A 131 -11.63 -6.83 3.66
CA SER A 131 -10.58 -7.83 3.86
C SER A 131 -9.24 -7.13 4.01
N VAL A 132 -8.42 -7.57 4.97
CA VAL A 132 -7.10 -7.00 5.23
C VAL A 132 -6.05 -8.09 5.13
N TYR A 133 -4.96 -7.78 4.45
CA TYR A 133 -3.83 -8.67 4.23
C TYR A 133 -2.53 -7.93 4.56
N VAL A 134 -1.45 -8.67 4.79
CA VAL A 134 -0.11 -8.12 4.83
C VAL A 134 0.71 -8.76 3.72
N THR A 135 1.44 -7.93 2.98
CA THR A 135 2.36 -8.38 1.93
C THR A 135 3.79 -8.19 2.40
N ASP A 136 4.68 -9.12 2.03
CA ASP A 136 6.05 -9.12 2.51
C ASP A 136 7.06 -8.42 1.55
N GLU A 137 6.62 -7.72 0.49
CA GLU A 137 7.52 -7.27 -0.60
C GLU A 137 7.52 -5.75 -0.91
N PRO A 138 8.71 -5.13 -1.10
CA PRO A 138 10.02 -5.47 -0.49
C PRO A 138 10.06 -5.15 1.02
N HIS A 139 9.01 -4.52 1.54
CA HIS A 139 8.78 -4.21 2.94
C HIS A 139 7.34 -4.60 3.28
N PRO A 140 7.03 -4.95 4.54
CA PRO A 140 5.67 -5.18 5.01
C PRO A 140 4.74 -4.04 4.62
N ARG A 141 3.61 -4.38 4.00
CA ARG A 141 2.53 -3.43 3.68
C ARG A 141 1.20 -4.03 4.06
N LEU A 142 0.35 -3.22 4.69
CA LEU A 142 -1.01 -3.59 4.95
C LEU A 142 -1.87 -3.28 3.72
N MET A 143 -2.55 -4.29 3.20
CA MET A 143 -3.42 -4.18 2.04
C MET A 143 -4.87 -4.25 2.50
N ILE A 144 -5.67 -3.25 2.13
CA ILE A 144 -7.10 -3.22 2.43
C ILE A 144 -7.86 -3.40 1.12
N ALA A 145 -8.59 -4.49 1.02
CA ALA A 145 -9.55 -4.74 -0.04
C ALA A 145 -10.95 -4.36 0.44
N GLU A 146 -11.50 -3.29 -0.14
CA GLU A 146 -12.89 -2.87 0.04
C GLU A 146 -13.72 -3.48 -1.07
N ALA A 147 -14.53 -4.48 -0.73
CA ALA A 147 -15.52 -5.06 -1.61
C ALA A 147 -16.87 -4.39 -1.32
N GLN A 148 -17.54 -3.89 -2.35
CA GLN A 148 -18.84 -3.25 -2.26
C GLN A 148 -19.71 -3.67 -3.44
N GLY A 149 -21.03 -3.49 -3.34
CA GLY A 149 -21.96 -3.91 -4.40
C GLY A 149 -21.65 -3.30 -5.78
N ALA A 150 -20.98 -2.15 -5.82
CA ALA A 150 -20.60 -1.47 -7.06
C ALA A 150 -19.22 -1.89 -7.63
N GLY A 151 -18.41 -2.63 -6.87
CA GLY A 151 -17.07 -3.04 -7.30
C GLY A 151 -16.08 -3.23 -6.17
N TYR A 152 -14.80 -3.15 -6.50
CA TYR A 152 -13.70 -3.36 -5.57
C TYR A 152 -12.72 -2.19 -5.61
N ALA A 153 -12.20 -1.82 -4.44
CA ALA A 153 -11.06 -0.93 -4.30
C ALA A 153 -9.97 -1.62 -3.48
N LEU A 154 -8.72 -1.47 -3.90
CA LEU A 154 -7.56 -2.00 -3.20
C LEU A 154 -6.65 -0.85 -2.79
N TYR A 155 -6.33 -0.81 -1.50
CA TYR A 155 -5.45 0.19 -0.91
C TYR A 155 -4.21 -0.48 -0.35
N SER A 156 -3.06 0.20 -0.46
CA SER A 156 -1.82 -0.17 0.18
C SER A 156 -1.51 0.84 1.28
N VAL A 157 -1.14 0.36 2.45
CA VAL A 157 -0.80 1.16 3.61
C VAL A 157 0.63 0.84 4.01
N VAL A 158 1.45 1.89 4.06
CA VAL A 158 2.80 1.84 4.62
C VAL A 158 2.70 2.42 6.02
N TYR A 159 2.86 1.57 7.03
CA TYR A 159 2.89 1.97 8.43
C TYR A 159 4.34 2.14 8.89
N LYS A 160 4.63 3.20 9.64
CA LYS A 160 5.97 3.51 10.17
C LYS A 160 5.99 3.72 11.68
N GLY A 161 4.87 3.52 12.34
CA GLY A 161 4.70 3.71 13.77
C GLY A 161 3.44 4.49 14.10
N PRO A 162 3.21 4.79 15.38
CA PRO A 162 1.93 5.31 15.85
C PRO A 162 1.59 6.68 15.24
N GLY A 163 0.44 6.75 14.58
CA GLY A 163 -0.01 7.93 13.83
C GLY A 163 0.78 8.22 12.55
N GLN A 164 1.75 7.39 12.19
CA GLN A 164 2.63 7.58 11.04
C GLN A 164 2.36 6.49 10.00
N PHE A 165 1.49 6.81 9.04
CA PHE A 165 1.20 5.93 7.92
C PHE A 165 0.87 6.74 6.66
N GLU A 166 1.04 6.10 5.52
CA GLU A 166 0.58 6.60 4.23
C GLU A 166 -0.29 5.53 3.58
N THR A 167 -1.44 5.95 3.06
CA THR A 167 -2.33 5.07 2.32
C THR A 167 -2.43 5.51 0.87
N THR A 168 -2.35 4.55 -0.04
CA THR A 168 -2.35 4.78 -1.48
C THR A 168 -3.36 3.87 -2.15
N MET A 169 -4.18 4.42 -3.05
CA MET A 169 -5.07 3.59 -3.88
C MET A 169 -4.25 2.86 -4.95
N VAL A 170 -4.27 1.54 -4.90
CA VAL A 170 -3.58 0.67 -5.86
C VAL A 170 -4.40 0.54 -7.12
N THR A 171 -5.67 0.19 -6.97
CA THR A 171 -6.62 0.05 -8.07
C THR A 171 -8.05 0.15 -7.56
N GLU A 172 -8.96 0.54 -8.44
CA GLU A 172 -10.40 0.41 -8.28
C GLU A 172 -10.98 -0.15 -9.57
N PHE A 173 -11.97 -1.02 -9.48
CA PHE A 173 -12.67 -1.51 -10.65
C PHE A 173 -14.15 -1.72 -10.35
N PRO A 174 -15.04 -1.14 -11.17
CA PRO A 174 -16.46 -1.36 -11.03
C PRO A 174 -16.80 -2.78 -11.46
N VAL A 175 -17.80 -3.36 -10.80
CA VAL A 175 -18.40 -4.62 -11.22
C VAL A 175 -19.78 -4.32 -11.78
N ARG A 176 -20.10 -4.95 -12.91
CA ARG A 176 -21.47 -5.00 -13.42
C ARG A 176 -21.93 -6.44 -13.29
N ASP A 177 -23.11 -6.65 -12.74
CA ASP A 177 -23.75 -7.95 -12.80
C ASP A 177 -23.90 -8.34 -14.27
N GLY A 178 -23.44 -9.55 -14.60
CA GLY A 178 -23.73 -10.16 -15.89
C GLY A 178 -25.21 -10.51 -15.89
N ALA A 179 -26.01 -9.67 -16.57
CA ALA A 179 -27.40 -9.96 -16.87
C ALA A 179 -27.54 -11.22 -17.74
#